data_AF-A0A101H6V9-F1
#
_entry.id   AF-A0A101H6V9-F1
#
_cell.length_a   1.000
_cell.length_b   1.000
_cell.length_c   1.000
_cell.angle_alpha   90.00
_cell.angle_beta   90.00
_cell.angle_gamma   90.00
#
_symmetry.space_group_name_H-M   'P 1'
#
loop_
_entity.id
_entity.type
_entity.pdbx_description
1 polymer ?
#
loop_
_entity_poly.entity_id
_entity_poly.type
_entity_poly.pdbx_seq_one_letter_code
_entity_poly.pdbx_strand_id
1 'polypeptide(L)'
;MKIDSKRLYPYPVLWFVNDDYINAESSFKCKCDFVKTRDEMSLNLCFELDNEDIKQLIEQKKAAYAIHVECALTMFRQNFTSDNPIYKIAIPSGSINHKIEVIPMIVATEILHNFRNKFLNEDYHDVSLS
;
A
#
# COMPACT_ATOMS: atom_id res chain seq x y z
N MET A 1 -23.69 -8.77 19.92
CA MET A 1 -23.38 -7.32 19.92
C MET A 1 -23.45 -6.88 18.47
N LYS A 2 -24.41 -6.03 18.08
CA LYS A 2 -24.47 -5.51 16.70
C LYS A 2 -23.54 -4.31 16.60
N ILE A 3 -22.46 -4.43 15.85
CA ILE A 3 -21.55 -3.33 15.56
C ILE A 3 -22.26 -2.39 14.57
N ASP A 4 -22.18 -1.08 14.81
CA ASP A 4 -22.79 -0.07 13.94
C ASP A 4 -21.96 0.06 12.66
N SER A 5 -22.53 -0.33 11.52
CA SER A 5 -21.95 -0.21 10.18
C SER A 5 -21.38 1.17 9.83
N LYS A 6 -21.79 2.24 10.55
CA LYS A 6 -21.24 3.59 10.37
C LYS A 6 -19.85 3.81 11.00
N ARG A 7 -19.34 2.83 11.75
CA ARG A 7 -18.01 2.88 12.37
C ARG A 7 -16.95 2.10 11.61
N LEU A 8 -17.34 1.32 10.60
CA LEU A 8 -16.42 0.62 9.71
C LEU A 8 -15.89 1.59 8.66
N TYR A 9 -14.64 1.38 8.23
CA TYR A 9 -14.16 2.08 7.05
C TYR A 9 -15.00 1.64 5.84
N PRO A 10 -15.35 2.55 4.91
CA PRO A 10 -16.06 2.18 3.69
C PRO A 10 -15.33 1.12 2.87
N TYR A 11 -14.01 1.04 3.02
CA TYR A 11 -13.17 -0.02 2.47
C TYR A 11 -12.22 -0.55 3.56
N PRO A 12 -12.14 -1.88 3.75
CA PRO A 12 -11.31 -2.49 4.78
C PRO A 12 -9.83 -2.18 4.51
N VAL A 13 -9.13 -1.71 5.54
CA VAL A 13 -7.71 -1.31 5.44
C VAL A 13 -6.85 -2.45 5.94
N LEU A 14 -6.00 -3.00 5.07
CA LEU A 14 -5.04 -4.05 5.46
C LEU A 14 -3.92 -3.45 6.32
N TRP A 15 -4.12 -3.47 7.64
CA TRP A 15 -3.17 -2.90 8.58
C TRP A 15 -3.16 -3.65 9.90
N PHE A 16 -1.98 -3.97 10.42
CA PHE A 16 -1.81 -4.75 11.65
C PHE A 16 -2.44 -4.17 12.93
N VAL A 17 -2.90 -2.91 12.91
CA VAL A 17 -3.46 -2.22 14.09
C VAL A 17 -4.98 -2.36 14.16
N ASN A 18 -5.65 -2.59 13.03
CA ASN A 18 -7.10 -2.82 12.99
C ASN A 18 -7.38 -4.32 12.79
N ASP A 19 -8.66 -4.67 12.83
CA ASP A 19 -9.16 -6.03 12.63
C ASP A 19 -10.00 -6.14 11.35
N ASP A 20 -9.81 -5.23 10.37
CA ASP A 20 -10.52 -5.29 9.09
C ASP A 20 -10.19 -6.57 8.30
N TYR A 21 -8.99 -7.09 8.52
CA TYR A 21 -8.52 -8.37 8.01
C TYR A 21 -8.12 -9.31 9.15
N ILE A 22 -8.20 -10.61 8.90
CA ILE A 22 -7.66 -11.66 9.77
C ILE A 22 -6.13 -11.55 9.74
N ASN A 23 -5.58 -10.75 10.66
CA ASN A 23 -4.17 -10.36 10.70
C ASN A 23 -3.17 -11.53 10.75
N ALA A 24 -3.59 -12.71 11.21
CA ALA A 24 -2.74 -13.91 11.22
C ALA A 24 -2.50 -14.47 9.81
N GLU A 25 -3.41 -14.21 8.88
CA GLU A 25 -3.44 -14.78 7.52
C GLU A 25 -3.32 -13.71 6.43
N SER A 26 -3.32 -12.43 6.81
CA SER A 26 -3.05 -11.35 5.87
C SER A 26 -2.12 -10.28 6.43
N SER A 27 -1.08 -9.94 5.65
CA SER A 27 -0.14 -8.89 6.01
C SER A 27 0.46 -8.19 4.80
N PHE A 28 0.86 -6.93 4.99
CA PHE A 28 1.61 -6.16 4.02
C PHE A 28 2.79 -5.46 4.70
N LYS A 29 3.99 -5.67 4.16
CA LYS A 29 5.23 -5.06 4.62
C LYS A 29 6.03 -4.59 3.41
N CYS A 30 6.84 -3.56 3.62
CA CYS A 30 7.80 -3.11 2.62
C CYS A 30 9.15 -2.96 3.31
N LYS A 31 10.16 -3.67 2.81
CA LYS A 31 11.56 -3.39 3.11
C LYS A 31 12.01 -2.27 2.17
N CYS A 32 12.69 -1.27 2.72
CA CYS A 32 13.17 -0.12 1.97
C CYS A 32 14.62 0.16 2.36
N ASP A 33 15.51 -0.02 1.41
CA ASP A 33 16.91 0.40 1.50
C ASP A 33 17.12 1.59 0.57
N PHE A 34 18.15 2.40 0.84
CA PHE A 34 18.49 3.50 -0.06
C PHE A 34 19.98 3.61 -0.32
N VAL A 35 20.32 4.11 -1.50
CA VAL A 35 21.69 4.44 -1.91
C VAL A 35 21.68 5.88 -2.40
N LYS A 36 22.56 6.72 -1.84
CA LYS A 36 22.70 8.11 -2.26
C LYS A 36 24.00 8.31 -3.03
N THR A 37 23.89 8.91 -4.21
CA THR A 37 25.01 9.40 -5.01
C THR A 37 24.99 10.93 -5.04
N ARG A 38 25.92 11.54 -5.79
CA ARG A 38 25.94 13.00 -5.98
C ARG A 38 24.66 13.50 -6.67
N ASP A 39 24.18 12.75 -7.67
CA ASP A 39 23.14 13.23 -8.58
C ASP A 39 21.75 12.73 -8.18
N GLU A 40 21.67 11.55 -7.55
CA GLU A 40 20.40 10.92 -7.19
C GLU A 40 20.46 10.14 -5.87
N MET A 41 19.28 9.92 -5.29
CA MET A 41 19.03 8.90 -4.30
C MET A 41 18.15 7.81 -4.90
N SER A 42 18.64 6.59 -4.85
CA SER A 42 17.92 5.38 -5.25
C SER A 42 17.26 4.74 -4.03
N LEU A 43 15.95 4.52 -4.07
CA LEU A 43 15.22 3.66 -3.13
C LEU A 43 15.10 2.26 -3.73
N ASN A 44 15.50 1.24 -2.99
CA ASN A 44 15.32 -0.17 -3.34
C ASN A 44 14.25 -0.77 -2.44
N LEU A 45 13.17 -1.24 -3.04
CA LEU A 45 11.95 -1.65 -2.36
C LEU A 45 11.72 -3.13 -2.58
N CYS A 46 11.34 -3.83 -1.51
CA CYS A 46 10.86 -5.20 -1.55
C CYS A 46 9.54 -5.29 -0.79
N PHE A 47 8.45 -5.48 -1.54
CA PHE A 47 7.11 -5.65 -1.01
C PHE A 47 6.88 -7.11 -0.64
N GLU A 48 6.46 -7.32 0.61
CA GLU A 48 6.06 -8.62 1.15
C GLU A 48 4.56 -8.54 1.42
N LEU A 49 3.79 -9.25 0.60
CA LEU A 49 2.34 -9.33 0.71
C LEU A 49 1.95 -10.78 0.99
N ASP A 50 1.23 -10.99 2.08
CA ASP A 50 0.53 -12.24 2.38
C ASP A 50 -0.97 -11.97 2.23
N ASN A 51 -1.48 -12.12 1.01
CA ASN A 51 -2.91 -12.01 0.67
C ASN A 51 -3.09 -12.43 -0.79
N GLU A 52 -3.46 -13.68 -1.05
CA GLU A 52 -3.58 -14.19 -2.43
C GLU A 52 -4.62 -13.44 -3.27
N ASP A 53 -5.70 -12.97 -2.66
CA ASP A 53 -6.77 -12.26 -3.38
C ASP A 53 -6.26 -10.88 -3.86
N ILE A 54 -5.48 -10.18 -3.04
CA ILE A 54 -4.84 -8.91 -3.43
C ILE A 54 -3.72 -9.14 -4.44
N LYS A 55 -2.90 -10.21 -4.28
CA LYS A 55 -1.88 -10.57 -5.28
C LYS A 55 -2.51 -10.79 -6.65
N GLN A 56 -3.63 -11.50 -6.70
CA GLN A 56 -4.36 -11.74 -7.94
C GLN A 56 -4.86 -10.43 -8.56
N LEU A 57 -5.31 -9.45 -7.77
CA LEU A 57 -5.67 -8.13 -8.28
C LEU A 57 -4.47 -7.37 -8.86
N ILE A 58 -3.28 -7.52 -8.26
CA ILE A 58 -2.05 -6.92 -8.78
C ILE A 58 -1.64 -7.57 -10.11
N GLU A 59 -1.68 -8.90 -10.19
CA GLU A 59 -1.42 -9.64 -11.44
C GLU A 59 -2.40 -9.26 -12.56
N GLN A 60 -3.66 -8.99 -12.21
CA GLN A 60 -4.68 -8.49 -13.14
C GLN A 60 -4.59 -6.99 -13.42
N LYS A 61 -3.60 -6.28 -12.84
CA LYS A 61 -3.40 -4.83 -12.94
C LYS A 61 -4.56 -3.98 -12.42
N LYS A 62 -5.40 -4.54 -11.56
CA LYS A 62 -6.53 -3.87 -10.88
C LYS A 62 -6.14 -3.27 -9.54
N ALA A 63 -4.99 -3.68 -9.02
CA ALA A 63 -4.31 -3.06 -7.90
C ALA A 63 -2.82 -2.93 -8.23
N ALA A 64 -2.11 -2.12 -7.48
CA ALA A 64 -0.66 -1.96 -7.60
C ALA A 64 -0.02 -1.72 -6.23
N TYR A 65 1.23 -2.12 -6.10
CA TYR A 65 2.09 -1.58 -5.06
C TYR A 65 2.29 -0.09 -5.33
N ALA A 66 2.17 0.74 -4.30
CA ALA A 66 2.39 2.16 -4.39
C ALA A 66 3.31 2.63 -3.27
N ILE A 67 4.15 3.61 -3.58
CA ILE A 67 4.96 4.33 -2.62
C ILE A 67 4.65 5.82 -2.75
N HIS A 68 4.23 6.43 -1.65
CA HIS A 68 4.26 7.87 -1.51
C HIS A 68 5.61 8.29 -0.92
N VAL A 69 6.34 9.16 -1.61
CA VAL A 69 7.55 9.78 -1.09
C VAL A 69 7.30 11.26 -0.86
N GLU A 70 7.53 11.69 0.38
CA GLU A 70 7.42 13.08 0.80
C GLU A 70 8.74 13.60 1.39
N CYS A 71 9.08 14.83 1.05
CA CYS A 71 10.08 15.62 1.76
C CYS A 71 9.48 17.00 2.06
N ALA A 72 9.08 17.22 3.31
CA ALA A 72 8.45 18.47 3.73
C ALA A 72 9.33 19.71 3.46
N LEU A 73 10.66 19.56 3.61
CA LEU A 73 11.61 20.67 3.49
C LEU A 73 11.74 21.19 2.05
N THR A 74 11.73 20.30 1.06
CA THR A 74 11.80 20.66 -0.37
C THR A 74 10.42 20.71 -1.03
N MET A 75 9.36 20.45 -0.28
CA MET A 75 7.97 20.29 -0.74
C MET A 75 7.78 19.18 -1.78
N PHE A 76 8.76 18.29 -1.94
CA PHE A 76 8.67 17.16 -2.86
C PHE A 76 7.63 16.16 -2.39
N ARG A 77 6.66 15.85 -3.23
CA ARG A 77 5.61 14.84 -3.00
C ARG A 77 5.32 14.12 -4.29
N GLN A 78 5.65 12.84 -4.36
CA GLN A 78 5.41 12.03 -5.54
C GLN A 78 4.93 10.62 -5.17
N ASN A 79 4.07 10.09 -6.02
CA ASN A 79 3.60 8.71 -5.95
C ASN A 79 4.29 7.90 -7.05
N PHE A 80 4.73 6.71 -6.69
CA PHE A 80 5.28 5.74 -7.62
C PHE A 80 4.52 4.43 -7.49
N THR A 81 4.28 3.74 -8.61
CA THR A 81 3.52 2.50 -8.63
C THR A 81 4.28 1.39 -9.33
N SER A 82 4.07 0.15 -8.89
CA SER A 82 4.67 -1.05 -9.47
C SER A 82 3.69 -2.22 -9.40
N ASP A 83 3.65 -3.04 -10.45
CA ASP A 83 3.04 -4.37 -10.45
C ASP A 83 4.03 -5.46 -10.00
N ASN A 84 5.30 -5.10 -9.84
CA ASN A 84 6.37 -5.98 -9.39
C ASN A 84 6.69 -5.75 -7.89
N PRO A 85 6.93 -6.82 -7.11
CA PRO A 85 7.25 -6.72 -5.69
C PRO A 85 8.66 -6.19 -5.42
N ILE A 86 9.57 -6.23 -6.40
CA ILE A 86 10.89 -5.60 -6.34
C ILE A 86 10.85 -4.37 -7.22
N TYR A 87 11.09 -3.20 -6.62
CA TYR A 87 10.98 -1.93 -7.33
C TYR A 87 12.09 -0.96 -6.93
N LYS A 88 12.55 -0.18 -7.91
CA LYS A 88 13.60 0.82 -7.71
C LYS A 88 13.11 2.19 -8.15
N ILE A 89 13.23 3.17 -7.27
CA ILE A 89 12.87 4.57 -7.54
C ILE A 89 14.15 5.40 -7.51
N ALA A 90 14.41 6.17 -8.56
CA ALA A 90 15.48 7.16 -8.59
C ALA A 90 14.90 8.56 -8.38
N ILE A 91 15.40 9.29 -7.39
CA ILE A 91 14.97 10.64 -7.05
C ILE A 91 16.18 11.58 -7.18
N PRO A 92 16.10 12.67 -7.95
CA PRO A 92 17.19 13.63 -8.04
C PRO A 92 17.59 14.16 -6.65
N SER A 93 18.88 14.18 -6.35
CA SER A 93 19.39 14.60 -5.03
C SER A 93 19.02 16.05 -4.68
N GLY A 94 18.78 16.91 -5.69
CA GLY A 94 18.31 18.28 -5.48
C GLY A 94 16.83 18.40 -5.10
N SER A 95 16.03 17.34 -5.29
CA SER A 95 14.61 17.33 -4.97
C SER A 95 14.30 16.95 -3.53
N ILE A 96 15.27 16.43 -2.78
CA ILE A 96 15.07 15.92 -1.41
C ILE A 96 16.21 16.38 -0.50
N ASN A 97 15.90 16.63 0.77
CA ASN A 97 16.92 17.07 1.72
C ASN A 97 16.64 16.56 3.14
N HIS A 98 17.70 16.25 3.88
CA HIS A 98 17.66 15.70 5.24
C HIS A 98 16.77 14.46 5.40
N LYS A 99 15.51 14.66 5.77
CA LYS A 99 14.54 13.60 6.08
C LYS A 99 13.54 13.49 4.95
N ILE A 100 13.31 12.27 4.51
CA ILE A 100 12.20 11.90 3.64
C ILE A 100 11.28 10.94 4.39
N GLU A 101 10.02 10.92 4.01
CA GLU A 101 9.02 9.96 4.46
C GLU A 101 8.63 9.09 3.27
N VAL A 102 8.61 7.77 3.51
CA VAL A 102 8.31 6.76 2.49
C VAL A 102 7.14 5.94 3.04
N ILE A 103 6.00 5.99 2.35
CA ILE A 103 4.76 5.37 2.80
C ILE A 103 4.37 4.31 1.77
N PRO A 104 4.60 3.02 2.05
CA PRO A 104 4.18 1.93 1.20
C PRO A 104 2.67 1.67 1.35
N MET A 105 2.01 1.39 0.23
CA MET A 105 0.58 1.16 0.15
C MET A 105 0.29 0.11 -0.93
N ILE A 106 -0.91 -0.46 -0.89
CA ILE A 106 -1.53 -1.12 -2.05
C ILE A 106 -2.72 -0.27 -2.43
N VAL A 107 -2.81 0.09 -3.70
CA VAL A 107 -3.89 0.94 -4.21
C VAL A 107 -4.64 0.23 -5.33
N ALA A 108 -5.96 0.39 -5.36
CA ALA A 108 -6.74 0.01 -6.53
C ALA A 108 -6.41 0.97 -7.69
N THR A 109 -6.29 0.43 -8.89
CA THR A 109 -6.02 1.21 -10.12
C THR A 109 -7.29 1.52 -10.90
N GLU A 110 -8.39 0.85 -10.54
CA GLU A 110 -9.74 1.03 -11.05
C GLU A 110 -10.77 0.82 -9.94
N ILE A 111 -12.04 1.13 -10.22
CA ILE A 111 -13.14 0.85 -9.29
C ILE A 111 -13.35 -0.67 -9.22
N LEU A 112 -13.25 -1.23 -8.01
CA LEU A 112 -13.44 -2.66 -7.76
C LEU A 112 -14.89 -2.94 -7.35
N HIS A 113 -15.74 -3.23 -8.32
CA HIS A 113 -17.12 -3.60 -8.04
C HIS A 113 -17.20 -4.98 -7.35
N ASN A 114 -17.95 -5.04 -6.24
CA ASN A 114 -18.16 -6.26 -5.46
C ASN A 114 -16.83 -6.87 -4.98
N PHE A 115 -15.91 -6.04 -4.50
CA PHE A 115 -14.65 -6.54 -3.95
C PHE A 115 -14.94 -7.57 -2.85
N ARG A 116 -14.28 -8.72 -2.96
CA ARG A 116 -14.32 -9.80 -1.97
C ARG A 116 -12.89 -10.17 -1.64
N ASN A 117 -12.66 -10.43 -0.37
CA ASN A 117 -11.40 -10.96 0.10
C ASN A 117 -11.68 -11.95 1.23
N LYS A 118 -11.14 -13.16 1.11
CA LYS A 118 -11.41 -14.26 2.05
C LYS A 118 -10.84 -14.02 3.44
N PHE A 119 -9.93 -13.07 3.58
CA PHE A 119 -9.32 -12.68 4.83
C PHE A 119 -10.01 -11.48 5.48
N LEU A 120 -11.12 -10.98 4.95
CA LEU A 120 -11.90 -9.96 5.62
C LEU A 120 -12.50 -10.49 6.91
N ASN A 121 -12.62 -9.60 7.88
CA ASN A 121 -13.39 -9.88 9.08
C ASN A 121 -14.87 -10.10 8.73
N GLU A 122 -15.56 -10.91 9.53
CA GLU A 122 -16.97 -11.24 9.37
C GLU A 122 -17.86 -9.99 9.31
N ASP A 123 -17.44 -8.90 9.96
CA ASP A 123 -18.11 -7.60 9.94
C ASP A 123 -18.27 -7.02 8.51
N TYR A 124 -17.45 -7.44 7.55
CA TYR A 124 -17.48 -7.02 6.15
C TYR A 124 -18.23 -7.99 5.22
N HIS A 125 -18.70 -9.14 5.70
CA HIS A 125 -19.33 -10.16 4.82
C HIS A 125 -20.64 -9.71 4.17
N ASP A 126 -21.43 -8.88 4.85
CA ASP A 126 -22.73 -8.38 4.36
C ASP A 126 -22.64 -6.95 3.78
N VAL A 127 -21.44 -6.38 3.66
CA VAL A 127 -21.21 -5.03 3.15
C VAL A 127 -20.82 -5.09 1.68
N SER A 128 -21.51 -4.32 0.84
CA SER A 128 -21.11 -4.14 -0.56
C SER A 128 -19.96 -3.12 -0.63
N LEU A 129 -18.77 -3.59 -0.94
CA LEU A 129 -17.57 -2.78 -1.14
C LEU A 129 -17.50 -2.36 -2.62
N SER A 130 -17.58 -1.06 -2.89
CA SER A 130 -17.58 -0.46 -4.23
C SER A 130 -16.96 0.92 -4.25
#